data_AF-A0AAU8SQ00-F1
#
_entry.id   AF-A0AAU8SQ00-F1
#
_cell.length_a   1.000
_cell.length_b   1.000
_cell.length_c   1.000
_cell.angle_alpha   90.00
_cell.angle_beta   90.00
_cell.angle_gamma   90.00
#
_symmetry.space_group_name_H-M   'P 1'
#
loop_
_entity.id
_entity.type
_entity.pdbx_description
1 polymer ?
#
loop_
_entity_poly.entity_id
_entity_poly.type
_entity_poly.pdbx_seq_one_letter_code
_entity_poly.pdbx_strand_id
1 'polypeptide(L)'
;MTRASSFGRRSLAAALAAALSAASFVAALRQAARYVQANPEGAVDTYLRVNRSKADRALLLKIVKNPQVQFRIAPQNTFALATFMHRVGAIRHEPKTWRDYFFDDPATAQGS
;
A
#
# COMPACT_ATOMS: atom_id res chain seq x y z
N MET A 1 -41.83 4.71 21.91
CA MET A 1 -41.20 4.21 20.66
C MET A 1 -39.92 5.03 20.41
N THR A 2 -38.74 4.54 20.80
CA THR A 2 -37.48 5.32 20.70
C THR A 2 -36.29 4.41 20.38
N ARG A 3 -36.27 3.80 19.19
CA ARG A 3 -35.13 2.97 18.72
C ARG A 3 -34.59 3.33 17.33
N ALA A 4 -35.11 4.37 16.67
CA ALA A 4 -34.69 4.73 15.31
C ALA A 4 -33.41 5.61 15.24
N SER A 5 -33.01 6.27 16.33
CA SER A 5 -31.94 7.29 16.33
C SER A 5 -30.52 6.77 16.64
N SER A 6 -30.35 5.49 16.98
CA SER A 6 -29.03 4.91 17.34
C SER A 6 -28.29 4.24 16.17
N PHE A 7 -28.96 3.95 15.06
CA PHE A 7 -28.37 3.25 13.91
C PHE A 7 -27.45 4.16 13.08
N GLY A 8 -27.80 5.44 12.90
CA GLY A 8 -27.04 6.39 12.08
C GLY A 8 -25.71 6.88 12.68
N ARG A 9 -25.57 6.93 14.01
CA ARG A 9 -24.31 7.35 14.66
C ARG A 9 -23.30 6.22 14.77
N ARG A 10 -23.77 4.97 14.90
CA ARG A 10 -22.90 3.78 15.01
C ARG A 10 -22.27 3.40 13.66
N SER A 11 -22.99 3.55 12.56
CA SER A 11 -22.44 3.31 11.21
C SER A 11 -21.40 4.38 10.83
N LEU A 12 -21.65 5.65 11.15
CA LEU A 12 -20.70 6.74 10.91
C LEU A 12 -19.42 6.58 11.75
N ALA A 13 -19.53 6.23 13.03
CA ALA A 13 -18.37 5.98 13.90
C ALA A 13 -17.53 4.77 13.42
N ALA A 14 -18.18 3.70 12.95
CA ALA A 14 -17.49 2.54 12.39
C ALA A 14 -16.79 2.86 11.06
N ALA A 15 -17.45 3.60 10.16
CA ALA A 15 -16.86 4.07 8.91
C ALA A 15 -15.68 5.01 9.16
N LEU A 16 -15.81 5.93 10.13
CA LEU A 16 -14.73 6.84 10.53
C LEU A 16 -13.56 6.06 11.15
N ALA A 17 -13.82 5.08 12.02
CA ALA A 17 -12.78 4.25 12.61
C ALA A 17 -12.04 3.42 11.53
N ALA A 18 -12.76 2.87 10.55
CA ALA A 18 -12.16 2.17 9.42
C ALA A 18 -11.29 3.12 8.57
N ALA A 19 -11.77 4.33 8.27
CA ALA A 19 -11.02 5.34 7.53
C ALA A 19 -9.75 5.80 8.29
N LEU A 20 -9.85 6.02 9.60
CA LEU A 20 -8.70 6.34 10.45
C LEU A 20 -7.68 5.20 10.50
N SER A 21 -8.15 3.95 10.50
CA SER A 21 -7.29 2.77 10.47
C SER A 21 -6.55 2.64 9.14
N ALA A 22 -7.25 2.87 8.02
CA ALA A 22 -6.65 2.88 6.69
C ALA A 22 -5.60 3.99 6.55
N ALA A 23 -5.91 5.21 6.97
CA ALA A 23 -4.98 6.34 6.93
C ALA A 23 -3.73 6.09 7.80
N SER A 24 -3.91 5.52 8.99
CA SER A 24 -2.79 5.16 9.89
C SER A 24 -1.90 4.10 9.26
N PHE A 25 -2.50 3.11 8.59
CA PHE A 25 -1.75 2.08 7.88
C PHE A 25 -0.96 2.64 6.70
N VAL A 26 -1.56 3.51 5.88
CA VAL A 26 -0.86 4.20 4.78
C VAL A 26 0.29 5.06 5.30
N ALA A 27 0.10 5.75 6.43
CA ALA A 27 1.15 6.52 7.07
C ALA A 27 2.32 5.64 7.53
N ALA A 28 2.03 4.47 8.11
CA ALA A 28 3.05 3.50 8.50
C ALA A 28 3.84 2.96 7.29
N LEU A 29 3.16 2.63 6.18
CA LEU A 29 3.82 2.22 4.93
C LEU A 29 4.73 3.32 4.38
N ARG A 30 4.29 4.58 4.42
CA ARG A 30 5.09 5.74 4.01
C ARG A 30 6.34 5.89 4.88
N GLN A 31 6.21 5.73 6.19
CA GLN A 31 7.34 5.76 7.12
C GLN A 31 8.32 4.62 6.84
N ALA A 32 7.81 3.39 6.62
CA ALA A 32 8.64 2.23 6.30
C ALA A 32 9.41 2.44 4.98
N ALA A 33 8.74 2.90 3.93
CA ALA A 33 9.37 3.19 2.64
C ALA A 33 10.53 4.20 2.78
N ARG A 34 10.32 5.28 3.53
CA ARG A 34 11.38 6.27 3.84
C ARG A 34 12.52 5.66 4.65
N TYR A 35 12.19 4.85 5.65
CA TYR A 35 13.20 4.20 6.50
C TYR A 35 14.10 3.26 5.69
N VAL A 36 13.53 2.43 4.81
CA VAL A 36 14.32 1.51 3.97
C VAL A 36 15.25 2.26 3.03
N GLN A 37 14.78 3.37 2.44
CA GLN A 37 15.62 4.20 1.55
C GLN A 37 16.74 4.92 2.30
N ALA A 38 16.47 5.44 3.50
CA ALA A 38 17.43 6.18 4.31
C ALA A 38 18.41 5.27 5.07
N ASN A 39 18.01 4.03 5.38
CA ASN A 39 18.77 3.10 6.19
C ASN A 39 18.60 1.64 5.70
N PRO A 40 19.15 1.29 4.53
CA PRO A 40 19.00 -0.04 3.96
C PRO A 40 19.64 -1.14 4.82
N GLU A 41 20.74 -0.86 5.53
CA GLU A 41 21.34 -1.76 6.51
C GLU A 41 20.39 -2.06 7.66
N GLY A 42 19.87 -1.03 8.32
CA GLY A 42 18.94 -1.20 9.43
C GLY A 42 17.63 -1.87 9.01
N ALA A 43 17.18 -1.68 7.76
CA ALA A 43 16.03 -2.39 7.20
C ALA A 43 16.29 -3.89 7.04
N VAL A 44 17.43 -4.28 6.45
CA VAL A 44 17.83 -5.70 6.31
C VAL A 44 18.01 -6.34 7.68
N ASP A 45 18.67 -5.67 8.62
CA ASP A 45 18.91 -6.19 9.97
C ASP A 45 17.59 -6.39 10.73
N THR A 46 16.63 -5.46 10.55
CA THR A 46 15.29 -5.61 11.11
C THR A 46 14.55 -6.78 10.48
N TYR A 47 14.61 -6.95 9.16
CA TYR A 47 13.98 -8.07 8.46
C TYR A 47 14.49 -9.42 8.97
N LEU A 48 15.82 -9.57 9.09
CA LEU A 48 16.44 -10.81 9.58
C LEU A 48 16.01 -11.12 11.01
N ARG A 49 16.04 -10.12 11.89
CA ARG A 49 15.67 -10.25 13.31
C ARG A 49 14.21 -10.60 13.51
N VAL A 50 13.29 -9.85 12.88
CA VAL A 50 11.84 -10.02 13.06
C VAL A 50 11.37 -11.35 12.49
N ASN A 51 11.88 -11.73 11.31
CA ASN A 51 11.47 -12.97 10.65
C ASN A 51 12.26 -14.21 11.10
N ARG A 52 13.26 -14.05 11.99
CA ARG A 52 14.23 -15.11 12.35
C ARG A 52 14.81 -15.80 11.10
N SER A 53 15.06 -15.00 10.06
CA SER A 53 15.46 -15.51 8.75
C SER A 53 16.93 -15.91 8.73
N LYS A 54 17.25 -17.00 8.04
CA LYS A 54 18.62 -17.45 7.75
C LYS A 54 19.13 -16.98 6.37
N ALA A 55 18.39 -16.09 5.71
CA ALA A 55 18.80 -15.55 4.42
C ALA A 55 20.14 -14.83 4.53
N ASP A 56 20.95 -14.90 3.46
CA ASP A 56 22.21 -14.18 3.41
C ASP A 56 21.97 -12.66 3.44
N ARG A 57 22.56 -12.00 4.43
CA ARG A 57 22.49 -10.55 4.63
C ARG A 57 23.05 -9.79 3.43
N ALA A 58 24.14 -10.26 2.84
CA ALA A 58 24.79 -9.58 1.72
C ALA A 58 23.89 -9.60 0.47
N LEU A 59 23.25 -10.74 0.20
CA LEU A 59 22.22 -10.85 -0.84
C LEU A 59 21.05 -9.88 -0.61
N LEU A 60 20.49 -9.83 0.61
CA LEU A 60 19.38 -8.92 0.91
C LEU A 60 19.78 -7.45 0.73
N LEU A 61 20.98 -7.06 1.17
CA LEU A 61 21.49 -5.71 0.94
C LEU A 61 21.64 -5.39 -0.54
N LYS A 62 22.13 -6.34 -1.34
CA LYS A 62 22.24 -6.17 -2.79
C LYS A 62 20.88 -5.92 -3.43
N ILE A 63 19.83 -6.62 -2.97
CA ILE A 63 18.46 -6.43 -3.45
C ILE A 63 17.92 -5.06 -3.03
N VAL A 64 17.99 -4.72 -1.74
CA VAL A 64 17.43 -3.47 -1.19
C VAL A 64 18.11 -2.24 -1.79
N LYS A 65 19.41 -2.31 -2.09
CA LYS A 65 20.18 -1.23 -2.72
C LYS A 65 20.13 -1.25 -4.25
N ASN A 66 19.48 -2.23 -4.88
CA ASN A 66 19.38 -2.28 -6.33
C ASN A 66 18.51 -1.11 -6.82
N PRO A 67 18.98 -0.26 -7.75
CA PRO A 67 18.21 0.89 -8.25
C PRO A 67 16.91 0.50 -8.98
N GLN A 68 16.78 -0.76 -9.40
CA GLN A 68 15.53 -1.29 -9.97
C GLN A 68 14.47 -1.61 -8.91
N VAL A 69 14.86 -1.70 -7.63
CA VAL A 69 13.95 -1.93 -6.51
C VAL A 69 13.51 -0.59 -5.94
N GLN A 70 12.21 -0.37 -5.94
CA GLN A 70 11.61 0.89 -5.49
C GLN A 70 10.65 0.63 -4.33
N PHE A 71 10.94 1.22 -3.17
CA PHE A 71 10.03 1.24 -2.03
C PHE A 71 9.10 2.46 -2.16
N ARG A 72 8.02 2.32 -2.94
CA ARG A 72 7.02 3.36 -3.18
C ARG A 72 5.65 2.94 -2.70
N ILE A 73 4.86 3.94 -2.27
CA ILE A 73 3.44 3.75 -1.87
C ILE A 73 2.47 4.14 -2.99
N ALA A 74 2.88 5.03 -3.90
CA ALA A 74 2.07 5.35 -5.07
C ALA A 74 2.07 4.16 -6.03
N PRO A 75 0.91 3.78 -6.59
CA PRO A 75 0.84 2.67 -7.53
C PRO A 75 1.72 2.93 -8.75
N GLN A 76 2.39 1.90 -9.25
CA GLN A 76 3.32 2.01 -10.37
C GLN A 76 2.87 1.10 -11.50
N ASN A 77 2.56 1.69 -12.66
CA ASN A 77 2.19 1.00 -13.89
C ASN A 77 0.98 0.06 -13.75
N THR A 78 0.09 0.34 -12.79
CA THR A 78 -1.08 -0.50 -12.56
C THR A 78 -2.16 -0.22 -13.60
N PHE A 79 -2.26 0.99 -14.15
CA PHE A 79 -3.24 1.28 -15.19
C PHE A 79 -2.95 0.50 -16.48
N ALA A 80 -1.69 0.45 -16.91
CA ALA A 80 -1.28 -0.34 -18.06
C ALA A 80 -1.53 -1.84 -17.84
N LEU A 81 -1.21 -2.34 -16.65
CA LEU A 81 -1.49 -3.72 -16.27
C LEU A 81 -2.99 -4.03 -16.32
N ALA A 82 -3.82 -3.18 -15.74
CA ALA A 82 -5.27 -3.38 -15.70
C ALA A 82 -5.89 -3.28 -17.11
N THR A 83 -5.39 -2.37 -17.96
CA THR A 83 -5.76 -2.29 -19.38
C THR A 83 -5.42 -3.59 -20.12
N PHE A 84 -4.22 -4.13 -19.88
CA PHE A 84 -3.81 -5.43 -20.42
C PHE A 84 -4.72 -6.56 -19.94
N MET A 85 -5.01 -6.62 -18.63
CA MET A 85 -5.89 -7.62 -18.03
C MET A 85 -7.30 -7.58 -18.63
N HIS A 86 -7.84 -6.40 -18.92
CA HIS A 86 -9.12 -6.26 -19.62
C HIS A 86 -9.02 -6.81 -21.05
N ARG A 87 -7.97 -6.43 -21.79
CA ARG A 87 -7.76 -6.87 -23.18
C ARG A 87 -7.69 -8.38 -23.33
N VAL A 88 -7.12 -9.09 -22.34
CA VAL A 88 -7.04 -10.56 -22.34
C VAL A 88 -8.22 -11.25 -21.65
N GLY A 89 -9.24 -10.49 -21.22
CA GLY A 89 -10.45 -11.02 -20.59
C GLY A 89 -10.31 -11.43 -19.12
N ALA A 90 -9.20 -11.10 -18.45
CA ALA A 90 -8.98 -11.40 -17.03
C ALA A 90 -9.83 -10.51 -16.10
N ILE A 91 -10.21 -9.31 -16.53
CA ILE A 91 -11.19 -8.45 -15.84
C ILE A 91 -12.30 -8.02 -16.81
N ARG A 92 -13.53 -7.90 -16.31
CA ARG A 92 -14.71 -7.55 -17.11
C ARG A 92 -14.88 -6.05 -17.33
N HIS A 93 -14.52 -5.25 -16.34
CA HIS A 93 -14.69 -3.81 -16.37
C HIS A 93 -13.40 -3.15 -16.82
N GLU A 94 -13.48 -2.38 -17.89
CA GLU A 94 -12.34 -1.60 -18.38
C GLU A 94 -12.06 -0.42 -17.45
N PRO A 95 -10.87 -0.32 -16.84
CA PRO A 95 -10.48 0.86 -16.10
C PRO A 95 -10.25 2.03 -17.07
N LYS A 96 -10.62 3.24 -16.67
CA LYS A 96 -10.30 4.50 -17.38
C LYS A 96 -9.14 5.23 -16.72
N THR A 97 -8.86 4.94 -15.46
CA THR A 97 -7.70 5.44 -14.73
C THR A 97 -7.33 4.49 -13.59
N TRP A 98 -6.12 4.59 -13.05
CA TRP A 98 -5.76 3.87 -11.83
C TRP A 98 -6.63 4.27 -10.63
N ARG A 99 -7.20 5.48 -10.65
CA ARG A 99 -8.09 5.97 -9.57
C ARG A 99 -9.39 5.20 -9.47
N ASP A 100 -9.77 4.43 -10.48
CA ASP A 100 -11.01 3.63 -10.46
C ASP A 100 -10.94 2.48 -9.44
N TYR A 101 -9.75 2.12 -8.96
CA TYR A 101 -9.53 1.01 -8.04
C TYR A 101 -8.52 1.27 -6.92
N PHE A 102 -8.07 2.53 -6.75
CA PHE A 102 -7.30 2.97 -5.60
C PHE A 102 -8.05 4.04 -4.82
N PHE A 103 -7.83 4.11 -3.51
CA PHE A 103 -8.37 5.18 -2.68
C PHE A 103 -7.79 6.54 -3.09
N ASP A 104 -8.62 7.57 -2.97
CA ASP A 104 -8.19 8.96 -3.10
C ASP A 104 -7.41 9.38 -1.85
N ASP A 105 -6.07 9.33 -1.93
CA ASP A 105 -5.15 9.66 -0.84
C ASP A 105 -3.93 10.42 -1.41
N PRO A 106 -3.38 11.42 -0.69
CA PRO A 106 -2.14 12.06 -1.10
C PRO A 106 -0.96 11.10 -1.34
N ALA A 107 -0.94 9.93 -0.68
CA ALA A 107 0.02 8.85 -0.92
C ALA A 107 -0.06 8.25 -2.32
N THR A 108 -1.26 8.15 -2.89
CA THR A 108 -1.52 7.50 -4.17
C THR A 108 -1.57 8.50 -5.32
N ALA A 109 -1.65 9.81 -5.03
CA ALA A 109 -1.85 10.90 -5.99
C ALA A 109 -0.95 10.86 -7.25
N GLN A 110 0.30 10.38 -7.11
CA GLN A 110 1.27 10.24 -8.21
C GLN A 110 1.27 8.85 -8.87
N GLY A 111 0.13 8.18 -8.84
CA GLY A 111 -0.05 6.85 -9.41
C GLY A 111 0.05 6.80 -10.93
N SER A 112 0.40 5.62 -11.46
CA SER A 112 0.35 5.26 -12.89
C SER A 112 -0.12 3.84 -13.10
#